data_AF-A0A7W9FHX6-F1
#
_entry.id   AF-A0A7W9FHX6-F1
#
_cell.length_a   1.000
_cell.length_b   1.000
_cell.length_c   1.000
_cell.angle_alpha   90.00
_cell.angle_beta   90.00
_cell.angle_gamma   90.00
#
_symmetry.space_group_name_H-M   'P 1'
#
loop_
_entity.id
_entity.type
_entity.pdbx_description
1 polymer ?
#
loop_
_entity_poly.entity_id
_entity_poly.type
_entity_poly.pdbx_seq_one_letter_code
_entity_poly.pdbx_strand_id
1 'polypeptide(L)' 'MYAWIFRHLPGPLWLRVLQAGVLAGLAIAVLMIWVFPWISEFLPWTASTLGSSTTHTPA' A
#
# COMPACT_ATOMS: atom_id res chain seq x y z
N MET A 1 -38.53 8.15 23.54
CA MET A 1 -39.12 7.38 22.44
C MET A 1 -38.48 7.65 21.06
N TYR A 2 -37.19 8.01 21.01
CA TYR A 2 -36.34 7.87 19.80
C TYR A 2 -35.01 7.17 20.10
N ALA A 3 -34.74 6.83 21.37
CA ALA A 3 -33.46 6.26 21.81
C ALA A 3 -33.21 4.80 21.33
N TRP A 4 -34.22 4.12 20.79
CA TRP A 4 -34.10 2.76 20.28
C TRP A 4 -33.59 2.71 18.82
N ILE A 5 -33.91 3.73 18.00
CA ILE A 5 -33.43 3.81 16.60
C ILE A 5 -31.92 4.11 16.53
N PHE A 6 -31.41 4.91 17.47
CA PHE A 6 -29.98 5.22 17.56
C PHE A 6 -29.12 4.10 18.16
N ARG A 7 -29.74 2.97 18.56
CA ARG A 7 -29.04 1.80 19.14
C ARG A 7 -28.88 0.63 18.16
N HIS A 8 -29.54 0.67 17.00
CA HIS A 8 -29.51 -0.41 15.98
C HIS A 8 -28.66 -0.09 14.74
N LEU A 9 -28.12 1.13 14.61
CA LEU A 9 -27.17 1.42 13.53
C LEU A 9 -25.76 1.06 14.02
N PRO A 10 -25.13 0.01 13.46
CA PRO A 10 -23.88 -0.55 13.98
C PRO A 10 -22.72 0.42 13.71
N GLY A 11 -22.45 1.26 14.71
CA GLY A 11 -21.28 2.12 14.82
C GLY A 11 -21.55 3.60 14.50
N PRO A 12 -21.07 4.56 15.33
CA PRO A 12 -21.03 5.97 14.95
C PRO A 12 -20.29 6.11 13.61
N LEU A 13 -20.68 7.09 12.78
CA LEU A 13 -20.10 7.30 11.45
C LEU A 13 -18.57 7.25 11.45
N TRP A 14 -17.95 7.75 12.51
CA TRP A 14 -16.51 7.66 12.77
C TRP A 14 -15.94 6.23 12.80
N LEU A 15 -16.64 5.26 13.38
CA LEU A 15 -16.19 3.86 13.43
C LEU A 15 -16.18 3.23 12.04
N ARG A 16 -17.18 3.55 11.21
CA ARG A 16 -17.25 3.12 9.80
C ARG A 16 -16.13 3.72 8.97
N VAL A 17 -15.87 5.02 9.14
CA VAL A 17 -14.76 5.72 8.46
C VAL A 17 -13.42 5.15 8.90
N LEU A 18 -13.24 4.88 10.19
CA LEU A 18 -12.02 4.29 10.73
C LEU A 18 -11.80 2.88 10.20
N GLN A 19 -12.84 2.04 10.19
CA GLN A 19 -12.78 0.69 9.63
C GLN A 19 -12.46 0.71 8.13
N ALA A 20 -13.11 1.58 7.35
CA ALA A 20 -12.82 1.75 5.92
C ALA A 20 -11.39 2.26 5.69
N GLY A 21 -10.92 3.20 6.51
CA GLY A 21 -9.56 3.73 6.47
C GLY A 21 -8.52 2.65 6.80
N VAL A 22 -8.79 1.80 7.80
CA VAL A 22 -7.93 0.65 8.14
C VAL A 22 -7.88 -0.35 6.99
N LEU A 23 -9.03 -0.72 6.41
CA LEU A 23 -9.08 -1.61 5.25
C LEU A 23 -8.31 -1.05 4.05
N ALA A 24 -8.46 0.25 3.76
CA ALA A 24 -7.73 0.91 2.69
C ALA A 24 -6.22 0.95 2.98
N GLY A 25 -5.82 1.32 4.20
CA GLY A 25 -4.41 1.33 4.62
C GLY A 25 -3.77 -0.07 4.56
N LEU A 26 -4.51 -1.09 4.96
CA LEU A 26 -4.07 -2.49 4.91
C LEU A 26 -3.93 -2.95 3.44
N ALA A 27 -4.87 -2.59 2.57
CA ALA A 27 -4.77 -2.86 1.14
C ALA A 27 -3.53 -2.18 0.51
N ILE A 28 -3.27 -0.92 0.84
CA ILE A 28 -2.08 -0.18 0.38
C ILE A 28 -0.80 -0.85 0.91
N ALA A 29 -0.78 -1.23 2.19
CA ALA A 29 0.37 -1.90 2.79
C ALA A 29 0.65 -3.25 2.12
N VAL A 30 -0.37 -4.04 1.85
CA VAL A 30 -0.24 -5.29 1.09
C VAL A 30 0.29 -5.02 -0.32
N LEU A 31 -0.23 -3.99 -1.00
CA LEU A 31 0.28 -3.61 -2.32
C LEU A 31 1.76 -3.22 -2.28
N MET A 32 2.19 -2.48 -1.27
CA MET A 32 3.59 -2.05 -1.13
C MET A 32 4.53 -3.18 -0.71
N ILE A 33 4.10 -4.06 0.18
CA ILE A 33 4.95 -5.14 0.73
C ILE A 33 5.02 -6.34 -0.21
N TRP A 34 3.91 -6.66 -0.91
CA TRP A 34 3.82 -7.87 -1.73
C TRP A 34 3.76 -7.58 -3.23
N VAL A 35 2.87 -6.67 -3.65
CA VAL A 35 2.63 -6.43 -5.08
C VAL A 35 3.79 -5.66 -5.71
N PHE A 36 4.33 -4.66 -5.02
CA PHE A 36 5.42 -3.85 -5.54
C PHE A 36 6.70 -4.67 -5.81
N PRO A 37 7.20 -5.53 -4.89
CA PRO A 37 8.34 -6.40 -5.19
C PRO A 37 8.09 -7.29 -6.41
N TRP A 38 6.91 -7.91 -6.50
CA TRP A 38 6.55 -8.75 -7.62
C TRP A 38 6.54 -7.99 -8.95
N ILE A 39 5.93 -6.79 -8.97
CA ILE A 39 5.89 -5.93 -10.16
C ILE A 39 7.28 -5.40 -10.50
N SER A 40 8.11 -5.08 -9.50
CA SER A 40 9.43 -4.47 -9.69
C SER A 40 10.37 -5.31 -10.55
N GLU A 41 10.20 -6.62 -10.59
CA GLU A 41 10.97 -7.55 -11.45
C GLU A 41 10.64 -7.37 -12.95
N PHE A 42 9.43 -6.94 -13.27
CA PHE A 42 8.97 -6.76 -14.64
C PHE A 42 9.22 -5.34 -15.16
N LEU A 43 9.61 -4.41 -14.28
CA LEU A 43 9.83 -3.02 -14.65
C LEU A 43 11.31 -2.78 -15.01
N PRO A 44 11.65 -2.46 -16.26
CA PRO A 44 13.05 -2.30 -16.69
C PRO A 44 13.76 -1.09 -16.05
N TRP A 45 13.02 -0.15 -15.45
CA TRP A 45 13.53 1.07 -14.80
C TRP A 45 13.81 0.91 -13.30
N THR A 46 13.46 -0.22 -12.67
CA THR A 46 13.84 -0.51 -11.27
C THR A 46 15.25 -1.09 -11.16
N ALA A 47 15.88 -1.43 -12.29
CA ALA A 47 17.25 -1.92 -12.34
C ALA A 47 18.26 -0.84 -11.90
N SER A 48 19.15 -1.18 -10.97
CA SER A 48 20.16 -0.25 -10.44
C SER A 48 21.16 0.17 -11.52
N THR A 49 21.16 1.45 -11.88
CA THR A 49 22.01 2.03 -12.93
C THR A 49 23.46 2.28 -12.51
N LEU A 50 23.84 1.96 -11.27
CA LEU A 50 25.17 2.24 -10.70
C LEU A 50 26.21 1.13 -10.94
N GLY A 51 25.91 0.10 -11.74
CA GLY A 51 26.84 -1.01 -12.05
C GLY A 51 27.50 -0.96 -13.43
N SER A 52 27.09 -0.08 -14.34
CA SER A 52 27.57 -0.06 -15.73
C SER A 52 28.78 0.86 -15.98
N SER A 53 29.58 1.16 -14.95
CA SER A 53 30.76 2.04 -15.04
C SER A 53 32.06 1.36 -14.59
N THR A 54 32.11 0.03 -14.57
CA THR A 54 33.35 -0.68 -14.18
C THR A 54 34.07 -1.23 -15.41
N THR A 55 35.24 -0.61 -15.67
CA THR A 55 36.40 -1.14 -16.41
C THR A 55 36.55 -0.70 -17.86
N HIS A 56 36.99 0.54 -18.08
CA HIS A 56 37.92 0.81 -19.17
C HIS A 56 39.32 0.86 -18.57
N THR A 57 40.00 -0.29 -18.50
CA THR A 57 41.44 -0.36 -18.18
C THR A 57 42.19 0.27 -19.36
N PRO A 58 42.93 1.38 -19.19
CA PRO A 58 43.83 1.87 -20.23
C PRO A 58 45.02 0.91 -20.32
N ALA A 59 45.22 0.34 -21.51
CA ALA A 59 46.46 -0.32 -21.92
C ALA A 59 47.23 0.62 -22.85
#